data_AF-A0A2G8RMG0-F1
#
_entry.id   AF-A0A2G8RMG0-F1
#
_cell.length_a   1.000
_cell.length_b   1.000
_cell.length_c   1.000
_cell.angle_alpha   90.00
_cell.angle_beta   90.00
_cell.angle_gamma   90.00
#
_symmetry.space_group_name_H-M   'P 1'
#
loop_
_entity.id
_entity.type
_entity.pdbx_description
1 polymer ?
#
loop_
_entity_poly.entity_id
_entity_poly.type
_entity_poly.pdbx_seq_one_letter_code
_entity_poly.pdbx_strand_id
1 'polypeptide(L)'
;MRTQDDRQIRRQFKQSSPIIRLDHLQPFFKFVNLTLFRFSVASLYELDNTAYSAFAQAWSQIRSFEVGQGKLCVHLQPPAMREVLVPFAIHCPKLVHLSVRFSGRNMDVLANGGIENPIP
;
A
#
# COMPACT_ATOMS: atom_id res chain seq x y z
N MET A 1 -9.12 -25.53 -5.45
CA MET A 1 -8.05 -25.86 -6.42
C MET A 1 -7.33 -24.57 -6.82
N ARG A 2 -6.14 -24.32 -6.28
CA ARG A 2 -5.25 -23.19 -6.62
C ARG A 2 -3.87 -23.80 -6.83
N THR A 3 -3.47 -24.06 -8.06
CA THR A 3 -2.33 -24.94 -8.29
C THR A 3 -1.55 -24.45 -9.50
N GLN A 4 -0.35 -23.92 -9.21
CA GLN A 4 0.76 -23.72 -10.15
C GLN A 4 0.62 -22.58 -11.17
N ASP A 5 -0.52 -22.44 -11.83
CA ASP A 5 -0.73 -21.53 -12.96
C ASP A 5 -0.60 -20.05 -12.56
N ASP A 6 -1.28 -19.65 -11.46
CA ASP A 6 -1.21 -18.29 -10.91
C ASP A 6 0.22 -17.85 -10.56
N ARG A 7 1.11 -18.79 -10.16
CA ARG A 7 2.50 -18.45 -9.80
C ARG A 7 3.35 -18.25 -11.04
N GLN A 8 3.14 -19.04 -12.10
CA GLN A 8 3.83 -18.87 -13.38
C GLN A 8 3.38 -17.60 -14.08
N ILE A 9 2.07 -17.33 -14.13
CA ILE A 9 1.51 -16.09 -14.68
C ILE A 9 2.12 -14.87 -13.98
N ARG A 10 2.21 -14.88 -12.65
CA ARG A 10 2.84 -13.79 -11.89
C ARG A 10 4.33 -13.61 -12.16
N ARG A 11 5.07 -14.71 -12.38
CA ARG A 11 6.51 -14.65 -12.66
C ARG A 11 6.79 -14.07 -14.05
N GLN A 12 6.05 -14.49 -15.07
CA GLN A 12 6.16 -13.94 -16.41
C GLN A 12 5.73 -12.46 -16.43
N PHE A 13 4.63 -12.13 -15.74
CA PHE A 13 4.17 -10.75 -15.62
C PHE A 13 5.24 -9.83 -14.99
N LYS A 14 5.94 -10.28 -13.94
CA LYS A 14 7.02 -9.50 -13.29
C LYS A 14 8.15 -9.07 -14.23
N GLN A 15 8.46 -9.82 -15.30
CA GLN A 15 9.65 -9.57 -16.12
C GLN A 15 9.47 -8.45 -17.15
N SER A 16 8.23 -8.12 -17.51
CA SER A 16 7.92 -7.15 -18.58
C SER A 16 6.91 -6.08 -18.18
N SER A 17 6.51 -6.06 -16.91
CA SER A 17 5.47 -5.12 -16.44
C SER A 17 6.00 -3.72 -16.18
N PRO A 18 5.24 -2.68 -16.53
CA PRO A 18 5.56 -1.33 -16.10
C PRO A 18 5.56 -1.23 -14.57
N ILE A 19 6.37 -0.31 -14.05
CA ILE A 19 6.47 -0.03 -12.62
C ILE A 19 5.71 1.27 -12.34
N ILE A 20 4.69 1.21 -11.48
CA ILE A 20 3.97 2.35 -10.97
C ILE A 20 4.76 2.94 -9.78
N ARG A 21 5.11 4.22 -9.89
CA ARG A 21 5.82 5.02 -8.89
C ARG A 21 4.96 6.20 -8.47
N LEU A 22 5.38 6.88 -7.40
CA LEU A 22 4.73 8.09 -6.92
C LEU A 22 4.57 9.15 -8.03
N ASP A 23 5.61 9.40 -8.82
CA ASP A 23 5.61 10.43 -9.88
C ASP A 23 4.54 10.17 -10.95
N HIS A 24 4.18 8.91 -11.19
CA HIS A 24 3.09 8.56 -12.11
C HIS A 24 1.70 8.92 -11.55
N LEU A 25 1.58 9.05 -10.23
CA LEU A 25 0.32 9.32 -9.53
C LEU A 25 0.21 10.78 -9.03
N GLN A 26 1.32 11.51 -8.93
CA GLN A 26 1.34 12.93 -8.56
C GLN A 26 0.38 13.82 -9.39
N PRO A 27 0.15 13.59 -10.71
CA PRO A 27 -0.83 14.38 -11.45
C PRO A 27 -2.26 14.33 -10.88
N PHE A 28 -2.59 13.31 -10.08
CA PHE A 28 -3.89 13.21 -9.37
C PHE A 28 -3.95 14.07 -8.11
N PHE A 29 -2.84 14.65 -7.63
CA PHE A 29 -2.82 15.47 -6.41
C PHE A 29 -3.51 16.82 -6.60
N LYS A 30 -3.74 17.23 -7.86
CA LYS A 30 -4.58 18.41 -8.17
C LYS A 30 -6.03 18.28 -7.71
N PHE A 31 -6.50 17.06 -7.43
CA PHE A 31 -7.85 16.82 -6.92
C PHE A 31 -7.88 16.99 -5.39
N VAL A 32 -7.77 18.22 -4.90
CA VAL A 32 -7.65 18.53 -3.45
C VAL A 32 -8.89 18.12 -2.62
N ASN A 33 -10.06 18.02 -3.26
CA ASN A 33 -11.32 17.59 -2.63
C ASN A 33 -11.66 16.12 -2.91
N LEU A 34 -10.67 15.30 -3.27
CA LEU A 34 -10.89 13.90 -3.59
C LEU A 34 -11.37 13.13 -2.35
N THR A 35 -12.53 12.47 -2.46
CA THR A 35 -13.13 11.68 -1.38
C THR A 35 -12.97 10.17 -1.59
N LEU A 36 -12.72 9.75 -2.83
CA LEU A 36 -12.55 8.36 -3.23
C LEU A 36 -11.39 8.24 -4.21
N PHE A 37 -10.40 7.42 -3.87
CA PHE A 37 -9.31 7.05 -4.76
C PHE A 37 -9.22 5.53 -4.85
N ARG A 38 -9.27 4.99 -6.07
CA ARG A 38 -9.02 3.58 -6.34
C ARG A 38 -8.13 3.43 -7.56
N PHE A 39 -6.98 2.79 -7.38
CA PHE A 39 -6.03 2.56 -8.47
C PHE A 39 -5.44 1.14 -8.41
N SER A 40 -5.93 0.27 -9.29
CA SER A 40 -5.58 -1.17 -9.29
C SER A 40 -5.30 -1.67 -10.72
N VAL A 41 -4.36 -1.01 -11.41
CA VAL A 41 -3.84 -1.45 -12.71
C VAL A 41 -2.91 -2.66 -12.53
N ALA A 42 -3.02 -3.66 -13.41
CA ALA A 42 -2.10 -4.80 -13.41
C ALA A 42 -0.67 -4.29 -13.70
N SER A 43 0.18 -4.28 -12.67
CA SER A 43 1.52 -3.68 -12.75
C SER A 43 2.37 -4.07 -11.54
N LEU A 44 3.66 -3.74 -11.64
CA LEU A 44 4.53 -3.63 -10.48
C LEU A 44 4.29 -2.30 -9.77
N TYR A 45 4.35 -2.30 -8.44
CA TYR A 45 4.17 -1.11 -7.61
C TYR A 45 5.43 -0.89 -6.77
N GLU A 46 6.05 0.27 -6.96
CA GLU A 46 7.16 0.80 -6.17
C GLU A 46 6.63 2.02 -5.41
N LEU A 47 5.80 1.73 -4.39
CA LEU A 47 5.18 2.72 -3.51
C LEU A 47 5.66 2.45 -2.09
N ASP A 48 6.56 3.30 -1.62
CA ASP A 48 7.19 3.25 -0.30
C ASP A 48 6.42 4.13 0.71
N ASN A 49 6.97 4.25 1.92
CA ASN A 49 6.38 5.07 3.00
C ASN A 49 6.22 6.54 2.59
N THR A 50 7.17 7.06 1.80
CA THR A 50 7.14 8.42 1.25
C THR A 50 5.92 8.62 0.36
N ALA A 51 5.62 7.65 -0.51
CA ALA A 51 4.45 7.70 -1.36
C ALA A 51 3.13 7.75 -0.57
N TYR A 52 2.97 6.91 0.46
CA TYR A 52 1.75 6.92 1.28
C TYR A 52 1.60 8.19 2.11
N SER A 53 2.70 8.77 2.58
CA SER A 53 2.67 10.08 3.24
C SER A 53 2.22 11.18 2.27
N ALA A 54 2.73 11.17 1.04
CA ALA A 54 2.32 12.12 0.01
C ALA A 54 0.83 11.99 -0.35
N PHE A 55 0.29 10.76 -0.46
CA PHE A 55 -1.14 10.53 -0.68
C PHE A 55 -2.00 11.11 0.45
N ALA A 56 -1.63 10.84 1.70
CA ALA A 56 -2.39 11.31 2.86
C ALA A 56 -2.42 12.85 2.94
N GLN A 57 -1.29 13.50 2.65
CA GLN A 57 -1.19 14.95 2.63
C GLN A 57 -1.96 15.58 1.46
N ALA A 58 -1.89 15.00 0.27
CA ALA A 58 -2.56 15.53 -0.93
C ALA A 58 -4.09 15.45 -0.84
N TRP A 59 -4.63 14.45 -0.13
CA TRP A 59 -6.07 14.18 -0.08
C TRP A 59 -6.61 14.17 1.35
N SER A 60 -6.54 15.30 2.04
CA SER A 60 -7.05 15.44 3.41
C SER A 60 -8.56 15.15 3.57
N GLN A 61 -9.34 15.25 2.47
CA GLN A 61 -10.78 14.96 2.45
C GLN A 61 -11.12 13.50 2.08
N ILE A 62 -10.12 12.65 1.89
CA ILE A 62 -10.33 11.27 1.46
C ILE A 62 -11.13 10.48 2.49
N ARG A 63 -12.11 9.71 2.01
CA ARG A 63 -12.91 8.78 2.81
C ARG A 63 -12.55 7.33 2.50
N SER A 64 -12.19 7.04 1.25
CA SER A 64 -11.82 5.70 0.83
C SER A 64 -10.60 5.75 -0.07
N PHE A 65 -9.55 5.03 0.33
CA PHE A 65 -8.29 4.91 -0.41
C PHE A 65 -7.99 3.44 -0.71
N GLU A 66 -7.77 3.14 -1.98
CA GLU A 66 -7.36 1.82 -2.45
C GLU A 66 -6.25 1.95 -3.49
N VAL A 67 -5.16 1.20 -3.30
CA VAL A 67 -4.11 1.08 -4.32
C VAL A 67 -3.58 -0.35 -4.39
N GLY A 68 -3.39 -0.86 -5.61
CA GLY A 68 -2.69 -2.11 -5.88
C GLY A 68 -3.37 -3.38 -5.36
N GLN A 69 -4.71 -3.41 -5.27
CA GLN A 69 -5.45 -4.55 -4.74
C GLN A 69 -5.78 -5.64 -5.76
N GLY A 70 -5.57 -5.37 -7.05
CA GLY A 70 -5.81 -6.35 -8.11
C GLY A 70 -4.97 -7.63 -7.99
N LYS A 71 -5.46 -8.74 -8.56
CA LYS A 71 -4.78 -10.06 -8.53
C LYS A 71 -3.38 -10.03 -9.15
N LEU A 72 -3.18 -9.14 -10.13
CA LEU A 72 -1.95 -8.92 -10.89
C LEU A 72 -1.18 -7.66 -10.43
N CYS A 73 -1.65 -6.99 -9.37
CA CYS A 73 -0.90 -5.90 -8.74
C CYS A 73 0.15 -6.52 -7.80
N VAL A 74 1.41 -6.16 -8.02
CA VAL A 74 2.54 -6.73 -7.28
C VAL A 74 3.39 -5.60 -6.70
N HIS A 75 3.40 -5.47 -5.38
CA HIS A 75 4.30 -4.55 -4.69
C HIS A 75 5.71 -5.14 -4.64
N LEU A 76 6.70 -4.40 -5.14
CA LEU A 76 8.11 -4.80 -5.10
C LEU A 76 8.60 -4.86 -3.66
N GLN A 77 8.27 -3.82 -2.89
CA GLN A 77 8.47 -3.73 -1.46
C GLN A 77 7.16 -3.24 -0.84
N PRO A 78 6.32 -4.14 -0.30
CA PRO A 78 5.12 -3.72 0.41
C PRO A 78 5.51 -2.92 1.66
N PRO A 79 4.84 -1.79 1.94
CA PRO A 79 5.09 -1.02 3.15
C PRO A 79 4.72 -1.84 4.40
N ALA A 80 5.30 -1.46 5.53
CA ALA A 80 4.79 -1.88 6.83
C ALA A 80 3.45 -1.18 7.09
N MET A 81 2.48 -1.90 7.68
CA MET A 81 1.12 -1.37 7.87
C MET A 81 1.12 -0.07 8.69
N ARG A 82 1.96 0.02 9.73
CA ARG A 82 2.10 1.22 10.58
C ARG A 82 2.47 2.46 9.76
N GLU A 83 3.38 2.31 8.81
CA GLU A 83 3.91 3.39 7.97
C GLU A 83 2.86 3.92 6.98
N VAL A 84 1.85 3.11 6.65
CA VAL A 84 0.68 3.56 5.88
C VAL A 84 -0.39 4.15 6.80
N LEU A 85 -0.70 3.50 7.92
CA LEU A 85 -1.81 3.90 8.78
C LEU A 85 -1.59 5.28 9.41
N VAL A 86 -0.38 5.56 9.88
CA VAL A 86 -0.10 6.79 10.64
C VAL A 86 -0.33 8.06 9.81
N PRO A 87 0.24 8.21 8.60
CA PRO A 87 -0.02 9.40 7.78
C PRO A 87 -1.50 9.63 7.49
N PHE A 88 -2.23 8.56 7.17
CA PHE A 88 -3.67 8.64 6.89
C PHE A 88 -4.48 8.99 8.14
N ALA A 89 -4.13 8.48 9.32
CA ALA A 89 -4.79 8.84 10.56
C ALA A 89 -4.55 10.32 10.95
N ILE A 90 -3.37 10.85 10.66
CA ILE A 90 -3.02 12.26 10.94
C ILE A 90 -3.69 13.21 9.95
N HIS A 91 -3.62 12.92 8.65
CA HIS A 91 -3.99 13.88 7.60
C HIS A 91 -5.40 13.70 7.05
N CYS A 92 -6.03 12.53 7.24
CA CYS A 92 -7.31 12.17 6.63
C CYS A 92 -8.37 11.86 7.70
N PRO A 93 -8.89 12.87 8.43
CA PRO A 93 -9.83 12.65 9.55
C PRO A 93 -11.18 12.03 9.14
N LYS A 94 -11.49 12.03 7.84
CA LYS A 94 -12.75 11.47 7.30
C LYS A 94 -12.59 10.07 6.70
N LEU A 95 -11.41 9.46 6.83
CA LEU A 95 -11.11 8.15 6.28
C LEU A 95 -11.96 7.07 6.97
N VAL A 96 -12.68 6.30 6.17
CA VAL A 96 -13.50 5.16 6.61
C VAL A 96 -13.03 3.84 6.00
N HIS A 97 -12.25 3.90 4.91
CA HIS A 97 -11.78 2.72 4.22
C HIS A 97 -10.34 2.92 3.72
N LEU A 98 -9.45 2.02 4.15
CA LEU A 98 -8.06 1.97 3.71
C LEU A 98 -7.73 0.55 3.23
N SER A 99 -7.32 0.42 1.98
CA SER A 99 -7.00 -0.86 1.37
C SER A 99 -5.66 -0.80 0.65
N VAL A 100 -4.65 -1.40 1.30
CA VAL A 100 -3.26 -1.43 0.84
C VAL A 100 -2.68 -2.83 0.99
N ARG A 101 -1.80 -3.23 0.08
CA ARG A 101 -1.03 -4.46 0.26
C ARG A 101 0.12 -4.18 1.20
N PHE A 102 0.22 -4.94 2.28
CA PHE A 102 1.28 -4.85 3.27
C PHE A 102 2.01 -6.18 3.42
N SER A 103 3.23 -6.13 3.95
CA SER A 103 3.97 -7.33 4.34
C SER A 103 3.60 -7.71 5.76
N GLY A 104 2.99 -8.90 5.95
CA GLY A 104 2.72 -9.46 7.27
C GLY A 104 3.94 -10.08 7.97
N ARG A 105 5.11 -10.10 7.30
CA ARG A 105 6.33 -10.78 7.80
C ARG A 105 6.99 -10.10 9.00
N ASN A 106 6.54 -8.90 9.38
CA ASN A 106 7.09 -8.13 10.52
C ASN A 106 6.03 -7.86 11.61
N MET A 107 4.96 -8.66 11.70
CA MET A 107 3.90 -8.51 12.70
C MET A 107 4.27 -9.08 14.09
N ASP A 108 5.50 -9.55 14.29
CA ASP A 108 5.96 -10.18 15.54
C ASP A 108 5.99 -9.24 16.75
N VAL A 109 5.79 -7.93 16.56
CA VAL A 109 5.89 -6.93 17.64
C VAL A 109 4.54 -6.60 18.30
N LEU A 110 3.41 -7.03 17.73
CA LEU A 110 2.08 -6.71 18.30
C LEU A 110 1.27 -7.94 18.77
N ALA A 111 1.70 -9.16 18.43
CA ALA A 111 1.10 -10.38 18.98
C ALA A 111 1.66 -10.75 20.36
N ASN A 112 2.86 -10.26 20.68
CA ASN A 112 3.50 -10.51 21.96
C ASN A 112 3.45 -9.26 22.82
N GLY A 113 2.34 -9.08 23.55
CA GLY A 113 2.34 -8.37 24.82
C GLY A 113 3.17 -9.12 25.89
N GLY A 114 4.32 -9.65 25.52
CA GLY A 114 5.22 -10.43 26.34
C GLY A 114 6.44 -9.58 26.63
N ILE A 115 6.60 -9.23 27.90
CA ILE A 115 7.83 -8.70 28.48
C ILE A 115 8.94 -9.70 28.19
N GLU A 116 9.78 -9.44 27.20
CA GLU A 116 11.11 -10.04 27.16
C GLU A 116 12.10 -8.98 27.59
N ASN A 117 12.51 -9.10 28.85
CA ASN A 117 13.67 -8.40 29.39
C ASN A 117 14.89 -8.65 28.48
N PRO A 118 15.74 -7.64 28.24
CA PRO A 118 17.04 -7.87 27.66
C PRO A 118 17.95 -8.47 28.73
N ILE A 119 18.64 -9.58 28.42
CA ILE A 119 19.76 -10.06 29.23
C ILE A 119 20.80 -10.69 28.29
N PRO A 120 22.10 -10.51 28.54
CA PRO A 120 22.88 -9.27 28.64
C PRO A 120 23.73 -9.01 27.39
#